data_AF-A0A6P8J0Q0-F1
#
_entry.id   AF-A0A6P8J0Q0-F1
#
_cell.length_a   1.000
_cell.length_b   1.000
_cell.length_c   1.000
_cell.angle_alpha   90.00
_cell.angle_beta   90.00
_cell.angle_gamma   90.00
#
_symmetry.space_group_name_H-M   'P 1'
#
loop_
_entity.id
_entity.type
_entity.pdbx_description
1 polymer ?
#
loop_
_entity_poly.entity_id
_entity_poly.type
_entity_poly.pdbx_seq_one_letter_code
_entity_poly.pdbx_strand_id
1 'polypeptide(L)'
;MAADDDFTKLSPTTLQKFVDKKVTITLIDDRRIVGWVYTIDPVTYCVVVVPVKDVISSKDVLNKTSYSVMFLMGDAVNSIHIDQDDPLLEKPNFKETFQPTNSRIYSEDELVQRKSKLKEWLKKNRIPVEGTDNGVLCVMGVLWIDSPYEADCCRCTNEIVLNRVQTLIRNLPDVS
;
A
#
# COMPACT_ATOMS: atom_id res chain seq x y z
N MET A 1 25.68 21.35 23.11
CA MET A 1 24.74 22.17 22.33
C MET A 1 25.06 21.94 20.86
N ALA A 2 24.43 20.95 20.24
CA ALA A 2 24.48 20.78 18.79
C ALA A 2 23.33 21.60 18.21
N ALA A 3 23.59 22.35 17.14
CA ALA A 3 22.59 23.16 16.47
C ALA A 3 21.39 22.30 16.04
N ASP A 4 20.17 22.82 16.23
CA ASP A 4 18.97 22.40 15.51
C ASP A 4 19.21 22.63 14.01
N ASP A 5 19.88 21.69 13.36
CA ASP A 5 19.89 21.66 11.91
C ASP A 5 18.47 21.29 11.46
N ASP A 6 17.80 22.29 10.87
CA ASP A 6 16.51 22.14 10.21
C ASP A 6 16.50 20.87 9.35
N PHE A 7 15.59 19.94 9.67
CA PHE A 7 15.50 18.63 9.05
C PHE A 7 15.41 18.73 7.52
N THR A 8 14.71 19.75 7.01
CA THR A 8 14.53 19.99 5.57
C THR A 8 15.77 20.58 4.87
N LYS A 9 16.86 20.77 5.61
CA LYS A 9 18.16 21.21 5.07
C LYS A 9 19.23 20.12 5.08
N LEU A 10 18.89 18.93 5.58
CA LEU A 10 19.83 17.81 5.64
C LEU A 10 20.16 17.29 4.24
N SER A 11 21.44 17.03 3.99
CA SER A 11 21.88 16.44 2.71
C SER A 11 21.32 15.01 2.53
N PRO A 12 21.14 14.53 1.28
CA PRO A 12 20.72 13.15 1.01
C PRO A 12 21.60 12.10 1.71
N THR A 13 22.92 12.33 1.79
CA THR A 13 23.85 11.44 2.51
C THR A 13 23.61 11.43 4.02
N THR A 14 23.17 12.56 4.59
CA THR A 14 22.77 12.62 6.00
C THR A 14 21.44 11.90 6.21
N LEU A 15 20.46 12.13 5.33
CA LEU A 15 19.15 11.47 5.38
C LEU A 15 19.27 9.94 5.33
N GLN A 16 20.18 9.43 4.49
CA GLN A 16 20.42 7.98 4.36
C GLN A 16 20.83 7.32 5.69
N LYS A 17 21.45 8.06 6.63
CA LYS A 17 21.88 7.49 7.93
C LYS A 17 20.70 7.11 8.83
N PHE A 18 19.52 7.69 8.61
CA PHE A 18 18.31 7.38 9.36
C PHE A 18 17.58 6.16 8.79
N VAL A 19 17.76 5.86 7.50
CA VAL A 19 17.14 4.69 6.85
C VAL A 19 17.54 3.43 7.60
N ASP A 20 16.58 2.53 7.77
CA ASP A 20 16.75 1.26 8.48
C ASP A 20 17.04 1.38 9.98
N LYS A 21 17.00 2.59 10.56
CA LYS A 21 17.20 2.84 11.98
C LYS A 21 15.88 3.06 12.72
N LYS A 22 15.88 2.69 14.00
CA LYS A 22 14.86 3.12 14.95
C LYS A 22 15.13 4.58 15.29
N VAL A 23 14.11 5.41 15.20
CA VAL A 23 14.20 6.85 15.43
C VAL A 23 13.05 7.34 16.29
N THR A 24 13.33 8.42 17.02
CA THR A 24 12.31 9.30 17.59
C THR A 24 12.20 10.54 16.71
N ILE A 25 11.01 10.76 16.15
CA ILE A 25 10.67 11.93 15.33
C ILE A 25 9.79 12.86 16.17
N THR A 26 10.21 14.11 16.32
CA THR A 26 9.42 15.16 16.97
C THR A 26 8.77 16.01 15.89
N LEU A 27 7.45 16.16 15.95
CA LEU A 27 6.70 17.02 15.04
C LEU A 27 6.69 18.47 15.55
N ILE A 28 6.32 19.40 14.68
CA ILE A 28 6.16 20.83 15.01
C ILE A 28 5.12 21.12 16.11
N ASP A 29 4.21 20.18 16.37
CA ASP A 29 3.19 20.26 17.43
C ASP A 29 3.59 19.47 18.70
N ASP A 30 4.88 19.21 18.87
CA ASP A 30 5.50 18.47 19.97
C ASP A 30 5.09 16.99 20.10
N ARG A 31 4.24 16.48 19.20
CA ARG A 31 3.96 15.04 19.16
C ARG A 31 5.22 14.28 18.76
N ARG A 32 5.42 13.14 19.42
CA ARG A 32 6.55 12.25 19.17
C ARG A 32 6.10 10.94 18.56
N ILE A 33 6.83 10.51 17.54
CA ILE A 33 6.61 9.25 16.85
C ILE A 33 7.89 8.45 16.96
N VAL A 34 7.80 7.26 17.55
CA VAL A 34 8.91 6.31 17.64
C VAL A 34 8.65 5.19 16.66
N GLY A 35 9.60 4.90 15.78
CA GLY A 35 9.44 3.89 14.73
C GLY A 35 10.70 3.64 13.92
N TRP A 36 10.63 2.71 12.98
CA TRP A 36 11.71 2.43 12.06
C TRP A 36 11.51 3.17 10.74
N VAL A 37 12.54 3.90 10.30
CA VAL A 37 12.51 4.59 9.01
C VAL A 37 12.70 3.57 7.90
N TYR A 38 11.74 3.51 6.99
CA TYR A 38 11.85 2.72 5.76
C TYR A 38 12.60 3.50 4.67
N THR A 39 12.21 4.75 4.44
CA THR A 39 12.86 5.63 3.47
C THR A 39 12.57 7.10 3.79
N ILE A 40 13.36 7.99 3.22
CA ILE A 40 13.12 9.43 3.23
C ILE A 40 13.26 9.93 1.79
N ASP A 41 12.24 10.61 1.26
CA ASP A 41 12.37 11.29 -0.02
C ASP A 41 13.23 12.55 0.15
N PRO A 42 14.41 12.67 -0.49
CA PRO A 42 15.26 13.85 -0.35
C PRO A 42 14.68 15.12 -1.01
N VAL A 43 13.62 15.02 -1.81
CA VAL A 43 12.99 16.20 -2.43
C VAL A 43 11.94 16.81 -1.49
N THR A 44 10.99 15.99 -1.00
CA THR A 44 9.93 16.48 -0.11
C THR A 44 10.22 16.29 1.37
N TYR A 45 11.35 15.67 1.72
CA TYR A 45 11.70 15.25 3.08
C TYR A 45 10.62 14.38 3.75
N CYS A 46 9.79 13.70 2.95
CA CYS A 46 8.75 12.82 3.49
C CYS A 46 9.41 11.60 4.14
N VAL A 47 9.18 11.42 5.44
CA VAL A 47 9.69 10.27 6.20
C VAL A 47 8.63 9.18 6.20
N VAL A 48 8.99 8.02 5.66
CA VAL A 48 8.16 6.82 5.71
C VAL A 48 8.60 5.99 6.91
N VAL A 49 7.71 5.83 7.89
CA VAL A 49 8.02 5.20 9.18
C VAL A 49 7.03 4.09 9.51
N VAL A 50 7.52 2.99 10.09
CA VAL A 50 6.69 1.96 10.73
C VAL A 50 6.73 2.20 12.25
N PRO A 51 5.62 2.64 12.88
CA PRO A 51 5.60 2.94 14.31
C PRO A 51 5.82 1.69 15.20
N VAL A 52 6.50 1.85 16.34
CA VAL A 52 6.79 0.73 17.27
C VAL A 52 5.53 0.04 17.77
N LYS A 53 4.48 0.82 18.07
CA LYS A 53 3.19 0.28 18.53
C LYS A 53 2.60 -0.75 17.56
N ASP A 54 2.79 -0.57 16.25
CA ASP A 54 2.20 -1.43 15.23
C ASP A 54 2.99 -2.74 15.08
N VAL A 55 4.27 -2.73 15.44
CA VAL A 55 5.11 -3.94 15.56
C VAL A 55 4.69 -4.78 16.77
N ILE A 56 4.41 -4.14 17.91
CA ILE A 56 3.97 -4.84 19.13
C ILE A 56 2.58 -5.45 18.92
N SER A 57 1.63 -4.69 18.37
CA SER A 57 0.26 -5.18 18.15
C SER A 57 0.15 -6.29 17.10
N SER A 58 1.08 -6.36 16.14
CA SER A 58 1.08 -7.40 15.10
C SER A 58 1.55 -8.77 15.60
N LYS A 59 2.22 -8.85 16.77
CA LYS A 59 2.67 -10.14 17.36
C LYS A 59 1.53 -10.94 18.01
N ASP A 60 0.41 -10.30 18.31
CA ASP A 60 -0.73 -10.94 18.99
C ASP A 60 -1.73 -11.62 18.02
N VAL A 61 -1.61 -11.40 16.70
CA VAL A 61 -2.53 -11.96 15.71
C VAL A 61 -1.85 -13.08 14.92
N LEU A 62 -2.20 -14.32 15.27
CA LEU A 62 -1.79 -15.54 14.61
C LEU A 62 -1.94 -15.42 13.07
N ASN A 63 -0.79 -15.34 12.38
CA ASN A 63 -0.56 -15.53 10.95
C ASN A 63 -0.84 -14.39 9.96
N LYS A 64 -0.90 -13.11 10.36
CA LYS A 64 -0.78 -12.00 9.38
C LYS A 64 -0.16 -10.74 9.99
N THR A 65 1.13 -10.56 9.80
CA THR A 65 1.86 -9.36 10.24
C THR A 65 1.53 -8.20 9.29
N SER A 66 0.49 -7.43 9.60
CA SER A 66 0.17 -6.20 8.87
C SER A 66 0.66 -4.99 9.66
N TYR A 67 1.81 -4.43 9.25
CA TYR A 67 2.28 -3.19 9.86
C TYR A 67 1.52 -1.99 9.27
N SER A 68 1.16 -1.04 10.12
CA SER A 68 0.75 0.29 9.64
C SER A 68 1.99 1.07 9.19
N VAL A 69 1.91 1.70 8.02
CA VAL A 69 2.95 2.58 7.49
C VAL A 69 2.45 4.01 7.60
N MET A 70 3.27 4.89 8.17
CA MET A 70 2.97 6.30 8.33
C MET A 70 3.86 7.15 7.43
N PHE A 71 3.25 8.13 6.78
CA PHE A 71 3.93 9.13 5.95
C PHE A 71 3.94 10.45 6.70
N LEU A 72 5.13 10.92 7.08
CA LEU A 72 5.32 12.20 7.76
C LEU A 72 5.88 13.20 6.78
N MET A 73 5.10 14.24 6.49
CA MET A 73 5.50 15.31 5.58
C MET A 73 6.69 16.07 6.18
N GLY A 74 7.67 16.42 5.33
CA GLY A 74 8.92 17.06 5.77
C GLY A 74 8.71 18.30 6.63
N ASP A 75 7.82 19.20 6.22
CA ASP A 75 7.52 20.45 6.92
C ASP A 75 6.86 20.24 8.30
N ALA A 76 6.31 19.05 8.56
CA ALA A 76 5.74 18.70 9.86
C ALA A 76 6.78 18.14 10.82
N VAL A 77 7.97 17.76 10.34
CA VAL A 77 9.05 17.18 11.14
C VAL A 77 9.93 18.29 11.69
N ASN A 78 9.94 18.45 13.01
CA ASN A 78 10.83 19.39 13.69
C ASN A 78 12.24 18.79 13.87
N SER A 79 12.32 17.55 14.37
CA SER A 79 13.61 16.87 14.56
C SER A 79 13.51 15.34 14.45
N ILE A 80 14.63 14.72 14.14
CA ILE A 80 14.78 13.26 14.07
C ILE A 80 16.06 12.81 14.77
N HIS A 81 15.94 11.83 15.65
CA HIS A 81 17.06 11.27 16.40
C HIS A 81 17.09 9.76 16.29
N ILE A 82 18.27 9.19 16.07
CA ILE A 82 18.47 7.74 16.07
C ILE A 82 18.46 7.27 17.52
N ASP A 83 17.57 6.33 17.82
CA ASP A 83 17.51 5.69 19.13
C ASP A 83 18.60 4.61 19.22
N GLN A 84 18.97 4.24 20.45
CA GLN A 84 19.83 3.07 20.66
C GLN A 84 19.07 1.80 20.26
N ASP A 85 19.80 0.84 19.67
CA ASP A 85 19.25 -0.45 19.34
C ASP A 85 18.78 -1.16 20.62
N ASP A 86 17.50 -1.54 20.65
CA ASP A 86 16.91 -2.31 21.73
C ASP A 86 16.86 -3.78 21.27
N PRO A 87 17.68 -4.67 21.85
CA PRO A 87 17.76 -6.07 21.42
C PRO A 87 16.47 -6.86 21.64
N LEU A 88 15.52 -6.34 22.44
CA LEU A 88 14.21 -6.95 22.67
C LEU A 88 13.17 -6.55 21.61
N LEU A 89 13.43 -5.49 20.83
CA LEU A 89 12.56 -5.01 19.76
C LEU A 89 13.09 -5.43 18.40
N GLU A 90 12.45 -6.43 17.81
CA GLU A 90 12.76 -6.85 16.44
C GLU A 90 12.33 -5.77 15.44
N LYS A 91 13.27 -5.43 14.54
CA LYS A 91 13.00 -4.54 13.41
C LYS A 91 11.98 -5.18 12.47
N PRO A 92 10.99 -4.43 11.94
CA PRO A 92 10.05 -4.96 10.98
C PRO A 92 10.77 -5.43 9.70
N ASN A 93 10.34 -6.58 9.17
CA ASN A 93 10.75 -7.01 7.84
C ASN A 93 10.02 -6.15 6.80
N PHE A 94 10.68 -5.10 6.32
CA PHE A 94 10.09 -4.19 5.34
C PHE A 94 9.69 -4.91 4.04
N LYS A 95 10.38 -5.98 3.63
CA LYS A 95 9.99 -6.75 2.43
C LYS A 95 8.65 -7.46 2.60
N GLU A 96 8.31 -7.89 3.81
CA GLU A 96 7.01 -8.49 4.11
C GLU A 96 5.94 -7.40 4.32
N THR A 97 6.35 -6.24 4.86
CA THR A 97 5.46 -5.10 5.12
C THR A 97 4.79 -4.57 3.84
N PHE A 98 5.53 -4.48 2.74
CA PHE A 98 5.02 -3.97 1.47
C PHE A 98 4.57 -5.08 0.50
N GLN A 99 4.51 -6.34 0.95
CA GLN A 99 3.85 -7.36 0.14
C GLN A 99 2.34 -7.07 0.11
N PRO A 100 1.70 -7.10 -1.06
CA PRO A 100 0.27 -6.94 -1.14
C PRO A 100 -0.37 -8.02 -0.27
N THR A 101 -1.06 -7.58 0.78
CA THR A 101 -1.60 -8.43 1.84
C THR A 101 -2.57 -9.50 1.31
N ASN A 102 -3.03 -9.34 0.05
CA ASN A 102 -3.93 -10.22 -0.67
C ASN A 102 -3.52 -10.43 -2.15
N SER A 103 -2.23 -10.43 -2.53
CA SER A 103 -1.89 -10.94 -3.87
C SER A 103 -2.05 -12.45 -3.88
N ARG A 104 -3.29 -12.92 -4.00
CA ARG A 104 -3.57 -14.32 -4.31
C ARG A 104 -2.89 -14.60 -5.65
N ILE A 105 -1.89 -15.47 -5.62
CA ILE A 105 -1.24 -15.92 -6.84
C ILE A 105 -2.24 -16.84 -7.52
N TYR A 106 -2.79 -16.38 -8.64
CA TYR A 106 -3.69 -17.18 -9.46
C TYR A 106 -2.86 -17.97 -10.47
N SER A 107 -3.19 -19.25 -10.65
CA SER A 107 -2.68 -20.01 -11.79
C SER A 107 -3.27 -19.47 -13.10
N GLU A 108 -2.63 -19.79 -14.23
CA GLU A 108 -3.15 -19.39 -15.55
C GLU A 108 -4.57 -19.94 -15.78
N ASP A 109 -4.82 -21.19 -15.36
CA ASP A 109 -6.15 -21.81 -15.45
C ASP A 109 -7.19 -21.07 -14.59
N GLU A 110 -6.83 -20.66 -13.37
CA GLU A 110 -7.71 -19.86 -12.51
C GLU A 110 -8.01 -18.49 -13.14
N LEU A 111 -7.02 -17.83 -13.75
CA LEU A 111 -7.23 -16.55 -14.45
C LEU A 111 -8.16 -16.70 -15.64
N VAL A 112 -8.01 -17.76 -16.43
CA VAL A 112 -8.90 -18.06 -17.57
C VAL A 112 -10.34 -18.32 -17.09
N GLN A 113 -10.50 -19.09 -16.00
CA GLN A 113 -11.82 -19.35 -15.40
C GLN A 113 -12.46 -18.08 -14.87
N ARG A 114 -11.72 -17.26 -14.12
CA ARG A 114 -12.22 -15.98 -13.58
C ARG A 114 -12.63 -15.03 -14.69
N LYS A 115 -11.80 -14.88 -15.72
CA LYS A 115 -12.11 -14.07 -16.90
C LYS A 115 -13.41 -14.51 -17.57
N SER A 116 -13.56 -15.81 -17.79
CA SER A 116 -14.73 -16.39 -18.45
C SER A 116 -15.99 -16.20 -17.60
N LYS A 117 -15.91 -16.51 -16.31
CA LYS A 117 -17.01 -16.33 -15.34
C LYS A 117 -17.47 -14.86 -15.27
N LEU A 118 -16.53 -13.92 -15.18
CA LEU A 118 -16.85 -12.50 -15.17
C LEU A 118 -17.51 -12.05 -16.47
N LYS A 119 -16.98 -12.50 -17.61
CA LYS A 119 -17.56 -12.20 -18.93
C LYS A 119 -19.00 -12.69 -19.05
N GLU A 120 -19.30 -13.89 -18.57
CA GLU A 120 -20.65 -14.44 -18.53
C GLU A 120 -21.58 -13.66 -17.58
N TRP A 121 -21.07 -13.28 -16.41
CA TRP A 121 -21.83 -12.49 -15.44
C TRP A 121 -22.24 -11.11 -15.98
N LEU A 122 -21.30 -10.41 -16.63
CA LEU A 122 -21.59 -9.12 -17.27
C LEU A 122 -22.63 -9.27 -18.38
N LYS A 123 -22.51 -10.31 -19.22
CA LYS A 123 -23.51 -10.62 -20.25
C LYS A 123 -24.88 -10.95 -19.66
N LYS A 124 -24.95 -11.72 -18.57
CA LYS A 124 -26.19 -12.03 -17.85
C LYS A 124 -26.89 -10.77 -17.35
N ASN A 125 -26.11 -9.76 -16.94
CA ASN A 125 -26.58 -8.44 -16.54
C ASN A 125 -26.79 -7.47 -17.72
N ARG A 126 -26.78 -7.98 -18.97
CA ARG A 126 -26.99 -7.23 -20.22
C ARG A 126 -25.95 -6.12 -20.44
N ILE A 127 -24.74 -6.31 -19.95
CA ILE A 127 -23.62 -5.39 -20.14
C ILE A 127 -22.73 -5.93 -21.28
N PRO A 128 -22.56 -5.16 -22.38
CA PRO A 128 -21.62 -5.51 -23.45
C PRO A 128 -20.18 -5.58 -22.94
N VAL A 129 -19.51 -6.69 -23.20
CA VAL A 129 -18.11 -6.91 -22.81
C VAL A 129 -17.34 -7.63 -23.91
N GLU A 130 -16.18 -7.08 -24.25
CA GLU A 130 -15.26 -7.57 -25.28
C GLU A 130 -13.91 -7.92 -24.66
N GLY A 131 -13.22 -8.91 -25.22
CA GLY A 131 -11.85 -9.21 -24.83
C GLY A 131 -10.89 -8.48 -25.76
N THR A 132 -9.86 -7.85 -25.21
CA THR A 132 -8.74 -7.31 -25.98
C THR A 132 -7.64 -8.36 -26.11
N ASP A 133 -6.76 -8.19 -27.10
CA ASP A 133 -5.61 -9.09 -27.35
C ASP A 133 -4.65 -9.18 -26.16
N ASN A 134 -4.60 -8.13 -25.34
CA ASN A 134 -3.72 -8.03 -24.17
C ASN A 134 -4.30 -8.68 -22.90
N GLY A 135 -5.39 -9.47 -23.03
CA GLY A 135 -6.02 -10.14 -21.90
C GLY A 135 -7.05 -9.29 -21.13
N VAL A 136 -7.07 -7.98 -21.31
CA VAL A 136 -7.99 -7.03 -20.64
C VAL A 136 -9.42 -7.17 -21.17
N LEU A 137 -10.42 -7.08 -20.28
CA LEU A 137 -11.83 -7.00 -20.66
C LEU A 137 -12.25 -5.53 -20.83
N CYS A 138 -12.87 -5.20 -21.96
CA CYS A 138 -13.42 -3.89 -22.26
C CYS A 138 -14.94 -3.92 -22.12
N VAL A 139 -15.47 -3.06 -21.26
CA VAL A 139 -16.91 -2.91 -21.00
C VAL A 139 -17.40 -1.64 -21.69
N MET A 140 -18.30 -1.82 -22.67
CA MET A 140 -18.94 -0.73 -23.43
C MET A 140 -17.97 0.30 -24.05
N GLY A 141 -16.69 -0.05 -24.26
CA GLY A 141 -15.68 0.86 -24.80
C GLY A 141 -15.17 1.94 -23.83
N VAL A 142 -15.63 1.95 -22.57
CA VAL A 142 -15.38 3.04 -21.62
C VAL A 142 -14.73 2.59 -20.31
N LEU A 143 -14.76 1.30 -20.00
CA LEU A 143 -14.17 0.73 -18.80
C LEU A 143 -13.33 -0.50 -19.13
N TRP A 144 -12.17 -0.61 -18.50
CA TRP A 144 -11.24 -1.71 -18.68
C TRP A 144 -11.08 -2.48 -17.37
N ILE A 145 -11.06 -3.80 -17.44
CA ILE A 145 -10.87 -4.70 -16.29
C ILE A 145 -9.62 -5.54 -16.54
N ASP A 146 -8.60 -5.29 -15.74
CA ASP A 146 -7.31 -5.98 -15.83
C ASP A 146 -7.31 -7.27 -14.98
N SER A 147 -6.37 -8.18 -15.26
CA SER A 147 -6.10 -9.35 -14.40
C SER A 147 -5.74 -8.89 -12.98
N PRO A 148 -6.16 -9.57 -11.90
CA PRO A 148 -6.89 -10.86 -11.83
C PRO A 148 -8.43 -10.77 -11.90
N TYR A 149 -8.96 -9.73 -12.57
CA TYR A 149 -10.39 -9.53 -12.82
C TYR A 149 -11.23 -9.33 -11.56
N GLU A 150 -10.66 -8.65 -10.57
CA GLU A 150 -11.36 -8.25 -9.34
C GLU A 150 -12.02 -6.88 -9.49
N ALA A 151 -12.91 -6.54 -8.56
CA ALA A 151 -13.61 -5.25 -8.58
C ALA A 151 -12.62 -4.07 -8.54
N ASP A 152 -11.52 -4.20 -7.80
CA ASP A 152 -10.55 -3.12 -7.65
C ASP A 152 -9.57 -3.05 -8.85
N CYS A 153 -9.66 -4.00 -9.80
CA CYS A 153 -8.89 -4.03 -11.04
C CYS A 153 -9.58 -3.32 -12.22
N CYS A 154 -10.52 -2.41 -11.94
CA CYS A 154 -11.25 -1.67 -12.96
C CYS A 154 -10.66 -0.28 -13.16
N ARG A 155 -10.55 0.16 -14.42
CA ARG A 155 -10.12 1.51 -14.82
C ARG A 155 -11.18 2.16 -15.70
N CYS A 156 -11.60 3.37 -15.34
CA CYS A 156 -12.57 4.16 -16.09
C CYS A 156 -12.37 5.65 -15.74
N THR A 157 -12.62 6.54 -16.68
CA THR A 157 -12.62 7.99 -16.42
C THR A 157 -13.92 8.48 -15.76
N ASN A 158 -14.98 7.67 -15.79
CA ASN A 158 -16.27 7.98 -15.19
C ASN A 158 -16.46 7.19 -13.90
N GLU A 159 -16.33 7.87 -12.76
CA GLU A 159 -16.45 7.29 -11.41
C GLU A 159 -17.82 6.63 -11.14
N ILE A 160 -18.90 7.13 -11.75
CA ILE A 160 -20.23 6.54 -11.59
C ILE A 160 -20.29 5.18 -12.29
N VAL A 161 -19.73 5.09 -13.50
CA VAL A 161 -19.63 3.83 -14.26
C VAL A 161 -18.70 2.86 -13.55
N LEU A 162 -17.54 3.34 -13.08
CA LEU A 162 -16.59 2.56 -12.30
C LEU A 162 -17.28 1.91 -11.10
N ASN A 163 -17.87 2.71 -10.22
CA ASN A 163 -18.51 2.23 -9.00
C ASN A 163 -19.62 1.19 -9.29
N ARG A 164 -20.45 1.42 -10.32
CA ARG A 164 -21.50 0.48 -10.71
C ARG A 164 -20.95 -0.87 -11.17
N VAL A 165 -19.92 -0.87 -12.02
CA VAL A 165 -19.30 -2.11 -12.50
C VAL A 165 -18.57 -2.82 -11.36
N GLN A 166 -17.84 -2.10 -10.52
CA GLN A 166 -17.20 -2.69 -9.34
C GLN A 166 -18.22 -3.34 -8.40
N THR A 167 -19.35 -2.66 -8.15
CA THR A 167 -20.45 -3.20 -7.34
C THR A 167 -21.02 -4.47 -7.96
N LEU A 168 -21.18 -4.49 -9.29
CA LEU A 168 -21.65 -5.67 -10.00
C LEU A 168 -20.67 -6.85 -9.90
N ILE A 169 -19.37 -6.59 -9.95
CA ILE A 169 -18.32 -7.61 -9.79
C ILE A 169 -18.32 -8.16 -8.36
N ARG A 170 -18.46 -7.30 -7.33
CA ARG A 170 -18.55 -7.74 -5.93
C ARG A 170 -19.78 -8.60 -5.65
N ASN A 171 -20.85 -8.43 -6.42
CA ASN A 171 -22.07 -9.23 -6.36
C ASN A 171 -22.03 -10.50 -7.24
N LEU A 172 -20.88 -10.82 -7.85
CA LEU A 172 -20.69 -12.08 -8.56
C LEU A 172 -20.86 -13.24 -7.55
N PRO A 173 -21.82 -14.16 -7.74
CA PRO A 173 -21.96 -15.29 -6.84
C PRO A 173 -20.70 -16.16 -6.89
N ASP A 174 -20.10 -16.44 -5.73
CA ASP A 174 -19.13 -17.52 -5.61
C ASP A 174 -19.85 -18.83 -5.88
N VAL A 175 -19.41 -19.53 -6.91
CA VAL A 175 -19.94 -20.84 -7.23
C VAL A 175 -19.14 -21.78 -6.34
N SER A 176 -19.77 -22.21 -5.25
CA SER A 176 -19.35 -23.35 -4.43
C SER A 176 -19.37 -24.63 -5.24
#